data_AF-A0A2E3U6Z8-F1
#
_entry.id   AF-A0A2E3U6Z8-F1
#
_cell.length_a   1.000
_cell.length_b   1.000
_cell.length_c   1.000
_cell.angle_alpha   90.00
_cell.angle_beta   90.00
_cell.angle_gamma   90.00
#
_symmetry.space_group_name_H-M   'P 1'
#
loop_
_entity.id
_entity.type
_entity.pdbx_description
1 polymer ?
#
loop_
_entity_poly.entity_id
_entity_poly.type
_entity_poly.pdbx_seq_one_letter_code
_entity_poly.pdbx_strand_id
1 'polypeptide(L)'
;MLVLVLTWVFSAGVHAAELNIEITRGVDNPIPVAVVPFSWQGEGLLDEDIAQIIGNNLEQVGEFRALSRANMLSLPSEEREVHYRDWRILAQQYLVVGKISRVPGGQMVQVQWEFFDINRERKVLGEVLTGTVSQLRDIAHEISDVVYQEITGRRGAFATKIMYVSAEGAIGDMTYRLHYADYDGRRAQVLLESREPIMSPAWSPDGSQIAYVSFETDLPRIYIQDLATGQRRQVTNFPGINSSPVWSPDGTKLAMVLSKDGSPDVYVLDLATDQLIQITDHPRAETEPAWTLDSQNVLFTSDRTGQPQIYQADLGGGFPERLTFDCFYCAKAQFLPDGVNMVHVRRATRQDNTYSIAILNMQTGRVITLTDTALDESPSVAPNGSMIMYGTTYNGRGVLDAVSIDGRVKFRLPSPQGDVREPSWSPYLN
;
A
#
# COMPACT_ATOMS: atom_id res chain seq x y z
N MET A 1 46.41 -29.19 29.76
CA MET A 1 45.54 -29.49 28.61
C MET A 1 44.20 -28.79 28.87
N LEU A 2 44.09 -27.53 28.46
CA LEU A 2 42.92 -26.69 28.71
C LEU A 2 41.96 -26.86 27.51
N VAL A 3 40.80 -27.45 27.73
CA VAL A 3 39.78 -27.66 26.69
C VAL A 3 38.98 -26.37 26.55
N LEU A 4 39.13 -25.70 25.41
CA LEU A 4 38.33 -24.54 25.03
C LEU A 4 37.01 -25.04 24.43
N VAL A 5 35.92 -24.88 25.16
CA VAL A 5 34.56 -25.15 24.66
C VAL A 5 34.13 -23.92 23.86
N LEU A 6 34.09 -24.05 22.54
CA LEU A 6 33.57 -23.03 21.63
C LEU A 6 32.03 -23.13 21.62
N THR A 7 31.35 -22.28 22.38
CA THR A 7 29.90 -22.11 22.29
C THR A 7 29.57 -21.32 21.02
N TRP A 8 28.99 -22.00 20.04
CA TRP A 8 28.39 -21.37 18.87
C TRP A 8 27.12 -20.65 19.30
N VAL A 9 27.15 -19.33 19.30
CA VAL A 9 25.95 -18.49 19.37
C VAL A 9 25.30 -18.55 17.99
N PHE A 10 24.23 -19.33 17.86
CA PHE A 10 23.32 -19.19 16.72
C PHE A 10 22.52 -17.90 16.92
N SER A 11 22.85 -16.87 16.13
CA SER A 11 21.97 -15.72 15.95
C SER A 11 20.72 -16.21 15.22
N ALA A 12 19.66 -16.54 15.96
CA ALA A 12 18.34 -16.69 15.37
C ALA A 12 17.91 -15.31 14.85
N GLY A 13 17.96 -15.12 13.54
CA GLY A 13 17.34 -13.96 12.92
C GLY A 13 15.86 -13.97 13.31
N VAL A 14 15.39 -12.89 13.93
CA VAL A 14 13.96 -12.65 14.09
C VAL A 14 13.43 -12.38 12.68
N HIS A 15 12.96 -13.42 11.99
CA HIS A 15 12.23 -13.23 10.75
C HIS A 15 10.90 -12.55 11.11
N ALA A 16 10.73 -11.31 10.66
CA ALA A 16 9.43 -10.64 10.74
C ALA A 16 8.41 -11.50 10.00
N ALA A 17 7.27 -11.73 10.63
CA ALA A 17 6.25 -12.62 10.10
C ALA A 17 5.54 -11.93 8.93
N GLU A 18 5.57 -12.56 7.75
CA GLU A 18 5.02 -11.99 6.51
C GLU A 18 3.48 -12.03 6.50
N LEU A 19 2.88 -11.02 5.88
CA LEU A 19 1.45 -11.03 5.56
C LEU A 19 1.24 -11.83 4.28
N ASN A 20 0.32 -12.80 4.30
CA ASN A 20 -0.04 -13.56 3.09
C ASN A 20 -1.38 -13.06 2.55
N ILE A 21 -1.45 -12.73 1.26
CA ILE A 21 -2.71 -12.29 0.66
C ILE A 21 -3.68 -13.48 0.51
N GLU A 22 -4.92 -13.29 0.97
CA GLU A 22 -6.06 -14.16 0.79
C GLU A 22 -7.15 -13.45 -0.04
N ILE A 23 -7.52 -14.00 -1.20
CA ILE A 23 -8.61 -13.47 -2.03
C ILE A 23 -9.96 -13.83 -1.40
N THR A 24 -10.73 -12.83 -0.96
CA THR A 24 -12.05 -13.02 -0.33
C THR A 24 -13.21 -12.79 -1.29
N ARG A 25 -13.00 -12.00 -2.35
CA ARG A 25 -13.98 -11.78 -3.44
C ARG A 25 -13.26 -11.40 -4.74
N GLY A 26 -13.64 -12.05 -5.86
CA GLY A 26 -13.16 -11.73 -7.22
C GLY A 26 -14.22 -11.07 -8.11
N VAL A 27 -13.89 -10.76 -9.37
CA VAL A 27 -14.82 -10.13 -10.34
C VAL A 27 -15.58 -11.14 -11.21
N ASP A 28 -16.71 -10.69 -11.74
CA ASP A 28 -17.41 -11.38 -12.83
C ASP A 28 -16.67 -11.17 -14.16
N ASN A 29 -16.32 -12.27 -14.84
CA ASN A 29 -15.65 -12.30 -16.14
C ASN A 29 -14.25 -11.64 -16.20
N PRO A 30 -13.27 -12.13 -15.42
CA PRO A 30 -11.91 -11.62 -15.42
C PRO A 30 -11.19 -11.84 -16.76
N ILE A 31 -10.22 -11.00 -17.08
CA ILE A 31 -9.37 -11.11 -18.27
C ILE A 31 -8.50 -12.38 -18.12
N PRO A 32 -8.67 -13.39 -18.98
CA PRO A 32 -7.92 -14.62 -18.89
C PRO A 32 -6.50 -14.43 -19.47
N VAL A 33 -5.50 -14.68 -18.64
CA VAL A 33 -4.08 -14.56 -18.98
C VAL A 33 -3.35 -15.85 -18.61
N ALA A 34 -2.45 -16.30 -19.47
CA ALA A 34 -1.52 -17.37 -19.14
C ALA A 34 -0.13 -16.79 -18.87
N VAL A 35 0.50 -17.19 -17.77
CA VAL A 35 1.90 -16.87 -17.48
C VAL A 35 2.67 -18.18 -17.38
N VAL A 36 3.41 -18.52 -18.43
CA VAL A 36 4.14 -19.77 -18.52
C VAL A 36 5.33 -19.74 -17.56
N PRO A 37 5.61 -20.82 -16.81
CA PRO A 37 6.84 -20.96 -16.02
C PRO A 37 8.08 -20.62 -16.85
N PHE A 38 8.85 -19.64 -16.40
CA PHE A 38 10.04 -19.21 -17.15
C PHE A 38 11.08 -20.33 -17.14
N SER A 39 11.67 -20.63 -18.30
CA SER A 39 12.72 -21.65 -18.36
C SER A 39 14.01 -21.14 -17.71
N TRP A 40 14.71 -21.97 -16.93
CA TRP A 40 15.96 -21.60 -16.26
C TRP A 40 17.16 -22.26 -16.92
N GLN A 41 18.09 -21.44 -17.40
CA GLN A 41 19.36 -21.83 -18.01
C GLN A 41 20.53 -21.52 -17.07
N GLY A 42 20.61 -22.28 -15.98
CA GLY A 42 21.71 -22.21 -15.03
C GLY A 42 21.72 -23.39 -14.08
N GLU A 43 22.64 -23.36 -13.11
CA GLU A 43 22.75 -24.40 -12.09
C GLU A 43 21.94 -24.04 -10.84
N GLY A 44 21.42 -25.07 -10.18
CA GLY A 44 20.63 -24.96 -8.95
C GLY A 44 19.18 -24.57 -9.19
N LEU A 45 18.41 -24.51 -8.11
CA LEU A 45 17.07 -23.95 -8.10
C LEU A 45 17.15 -22.45 -7.83
N LEU A 46 16.20 -21.70 -8.40
CA LEU A 46 15.98 -20.30 -8.03
C LEU A 46 15.03 -20.26 -6.83
N ASP A 47 15.27 -19.33 -5.92
CA ASP A 47 14.42 -19.13 -4.74
C ASP A 47 13.07 -18.47 -5.09
N GLU A 48 13.02 -17.77 -6.23
CA GLU A 48 11.85 -17.05 -6.72
C GLU A 48 11.33 -17.62 -8.03
N ASP A 49 10.01 -17.69 -8.14
CA ASP A 49 9.30 -18.10 -9.34
C ASP A 49 8.61 -16.89 -9.99
N ILE A 50 9.29 -16.28 -10.96
CA ILE A 50 8.82 -15.06 -11.66
C ILE A 50 7.42 -15.26 -12.23
N ALA A 51 7.14 -16.40 -12.85
CA ALA A 51 5.85 -16.64 -13.47
C ALA A 51 4.73 -16.75 -12.43
N GLN A 52 5.02 -17.32 -11.25
CA GLN A 52 4.05 -17.36 -10.16
C GLN A 52 3.79 -15.96 -9.60
N ILE A 53 4.84 -15.15 -9.43
CA ILE A 53 4.70 -13.78 -8.94
C ILE A 53 3.87 -12.94 -9.91
N ILE A 54 4.15 -12.99 -11.22
CA ILE A 54 3.36 -12.27 -12.23
C ILE A 54 1.90 -12.73 -12.22
N GLY A 55 1.66 -14.04 -12.19
CA GLY A 55 0.30 -14.58 -12.09
C GLY A 55 -0.44 -14.07 -10.85
N ASN A 56 0.21 -14.12 -9.68
CA ASN A 56 -0.35 -13.62 -8.43
C ASN A 56 -0.63 -12.12 -8.52
N ASN A 57 0.29 -11.32 -9.03
CA ASN A 57 0.12 -9.87 -9.15
C ASN A 57 -1.12 -9.51 -9.98
N LEU A 58 -1.27 -10.12 -11.15
CA LEU A 58 -2.41 -9.89 -12.02
C LEU A 58 -3.73 -10.33 -11.37
N GLU A 59 -3.75 -11.46 -10.67
CA GLU A 59 -4.94 -11.92 -9.94
C GLU A 59 -5.28 -11.03 -8.73
N GLN A 60 -4.27 -10.46 -8.05
CA GLN A 60 -4.42 -9.62 -6.86
C GLN A 60 -4.97 -8.22 -7.12
N VAL A 61 -5.09 -7.80 -8.37
CA VAL A 61 -5.90 -6.61 -8.72
C VAL A 61 -7.33 -6.99 -9.10
N GLY A 62 -7.60 -8.30 -9.20
CA GLY A 62 -8.90 -8.92 -9.47
C GLY A 62 -9.44 -8.76 -10.89
N GLU A 63 -8.79 -7.96 -11.74
CA GLU A 63 -9.19 -7.81 -13.14
C GLU A 63 -8.81 -9.01 -14.02
N PHE A 64 -7.92 -9.87 -13.53
CA PHE A 64 -7.36 -10.98 -14.27
C PHE A 64 -7.63 -12.32 -13.61
N ARG A 65 -7.54 -13.37 -14.43
CA ARG A 65 -7.49 -14.76 -13.96
C ARG A 65 -6.34 -15.46 -14.65
N ALA A 66 -5.35 -15.88 -13.87
CA ALA A 66 -4.21 -16.60 -14.38
C ALA A 66 -4.59 -18.07 -14.64
N LEU A 67 -4.18 -18.60 -15.79
CA LEU A 67 -4.35 -20.02 -16.08
C LEU A 67 -3.45 -20.86 -15.15
N SER A 68 -4.04 -21.82 -14.44
CA SER A 68 -3.28 -22.80 -13.66
C SER A 68 -2.30 -23.57 -14.55
N ARG A 69 -1.06 -23.72 -14.07
CA ARG A 69 0.02 -24.44 -14.76
C ARG A 69 -0.34 -25.88 -15.11
N ALA A 70 -1.13 -26.54 -14.26
CA ALA A 70 -1.59 -27.91 -14.49
C ALA A 70 -2.51 -28.05 -15.72
N ASN A 71 -3.09 -26.94 -16.19
CA ASN A 71 -4.00 -26.90 -17.33
C ASN A 71 -3.31 -26.40 -18.62
N MET A 72 -2.01 -26.08 -18.58
CA MET A 72 -1.28 -25.63 -19.76
C MET A 72 -1.00 -26.81 -20.70
N LEU A 73 -1.23 -26.61 -22.01
CA LEU A 73 -0.98 -27.63 -23.03
C LEU A 73 0.50 -27.72 -23.44
N SER A 74 1.25 -26.63 -23.27
CA SER A 74 2.67 -26.51 -23.58
C SER A 74 3.32 -25.45 -22.68
N LEU A 75 4.65 -25.48 -22.60
CA LEU A 75 5.45 -24.56 -21.79
C LEU A 75 6.50 -23.84 -22.67
N PRO A 76 6.06 -23.00 -23.64
CA PRO A 76 6.97 -22.26 -24.50
C PRO A 76 7.78 -21.25 -23.69
N SER A 77 9.05 -21.08 -24.06
CA SER A 77 9.95 -20.12 -23.41
C SER A 77 10.33 -18.92 -24.27
N GLU A 78 9.91 -18.93 -25.54
CA GLU A 78 10.16 -17.87 -26.52
C GLU A 78 9.17 -17.96 -27.69
N GLU A 79 9.07 -16.88 -28.46
CA GLU A 79 8.10 -16.64 -29.53
C GLU A 79 7.98 -17.78 -30.54
N ARG A 80 9.10 -18.36 -30.99
CA ARG A 80 9.07 -19.45 -31.98
C ARG A 80 8.40 -20.74 -31.48
N GLU A 81 8.25 -20.89 -30.17
CA GLU A 81 7.62 -22.04 -29.50
C GLU A 81 6.13 -21.79 -29.23
N VAL A 82 5.65 -20.55 -29.41
CA VAL A 82 4.27 -20.17 -29.15
C VAL A 82 3.36 -20.61 -30.29
N HIS A 83 2.43 -21.51 -29.98
CA HIS A 83 1.35 -21.89 -30.88
C HIS A 83 0.02 -21.26 -30.40
N TYR A 84 -0.37 -20.13 -30.99
CA TYR A 84 -1.56 -19.34 -30.58
C TYR A 84 -2.85 -20.17 -30.46
N ARG A 85 -3.03 -21.18 -31.32
CA ARG A 85 -4.18 -22.09 -31.30
C ARG A 85 -4.34 -22.78 -29.93
N ASP A 86 -3.25 -23.20 -29.31
CA ASP A 86 -3.30 -23.99 -28.07
C ASP A 86 -3.85 -23.13 -26.92
N TRP A 87 -3.47 -21.85 -26.89
CA TRP A 87 -3.96 -20.87 -25.90
C TRP A 87 -5.40 -20.42 -26.18
N ARG A 88 -5.80 -20.35 -27.45
CA ARG A 88 -7.20 -20.07 -27.84
C ARG A 88 -8.14 -21.19 -27.39
N ILE A 89 -7.72 -22.45 -27.51
CA ILE A 89 -8.49 -23.61 -27.02
C ILE A 89 -8.68 -23.52 -25.50
N LEU A 90 -7.68 -23.02 -24.77
CA LEU A 90 -7.75 -22.76 -23.33
C LEU A 90 -8.50 -21.47 -22.97
N ALA A 91 -9.11 -20.79 -23.95
CA ALA A 91 -9.82 -19.53 -23.80
C ALA A 91 -8.98 -18.41 -23.14
N GLN A 92 -7.66 -18.39 -23.41
CA GLN A 92 -6.77 -17.32 -22.95
C GLN A 92 -6.76 -16.17 -23.96
N GLN A 93 -6.82 -14.93 -23.46
CA GLN A 93 -6.72 -13.73 -24.29
C GLN A 93 -5.28 -13.28 -24.43
N TYR A 94 -4.50 -13.44 -23.37
CA TYR A 94 -3.10 -12.99 -23.31
C TYR A 94 -2.18 -14.10 -22.80
N LEU A 95 -0.91 -14.02 -23.19
CA LEU A 95 0.14 -14.96 -22.80
C LEU A 95 1.43 -14.21 -22.49
N VAL A 96 2.05 -14.57 -21.37
CA VAL A 96 3.41 -14.18 -20.99
C VAL A 96 4.28 -15.44 -20.98
N VAL A 97 5.43 -15.39 -21.66
CA VAL A 97 6.45 -16.43 -21.64
C VAL A 97 7.81 -15.80 -21.32
N GLY A 98 8.77 -16.63 -20.93
CA GLY A 98 10.12 -16.14 -20.77
C GLY A 98 11.12 -17.20 -20.41
N LYS A 99 12.36 -16.74 -20.28
CA LYS A 99 13.50 -17.54 -19.86
C LYS A 99 14.48 -16.69 -19.05
N ILE A 100 15.15 -17.35 -18.14
CA ILE A 100 16.15 -16.79 -17.25
C ILE A 100 17.48 -17.46 -17.61
N SER A 101 18.52 -16.69 -17.86
CA SER A 101 19.87 -17.20 -18.14
C SER A 101 20.91 -16.52 -17.25
N ARG A 102 21.97 -17.23 -16.88
CA ARG A 102 23.10 -16.60 -16.19
C ARG A 102 23.92 -15.75 -17.15
N VAL A 103 24.34 -14.57 -16.68
CA VAL A 103 25.34 -13.77 -17.38
C VAL A 103 26.72 -14.37 -17.15
N PRO A 104 27.51 -14.68 -18.19
CA PRO A 104 28.84 -15.23 -18.03
C PRO A 104 29.76 -14.34 -17.18
N GLY A 105 30.49 -14.95 -16.24
CA GLY A 105 31.51 -14.24 -15.44
C GLY A 105 30.98 -13.40 -14.27
N GLY A 106 29.70 -13.49 -13.92
CA GLY A 106 29.12 -12.74 -12.80
C GLY A 106 28.01 -13.48 -12.05
N GLN A 107 27.42 -12.80 -11.06
CA GLN A 107 26.26 -13.26 -10.29
C GLN A 107 24.92 -12.77 -10.87
N MET A 108 24.97 -12.09 -12.02
CA MET A 108 23.81 -11.50 -12.67
C MET A 108 23.09 -12.55 -13.51
N VAL A 109 21.78 -12.37 -13.65
CA VAL A 109 20.89 -13.12 -14.51
C VAL A 109 20.22 -12.17 -15.50
N GLN A 110 19.95 -12.67 -16.70
CA GLN A 110 19.10 -12.04 -17.69
C GLN A 110 17.73 -12.72 -17.68
N VAL A 111 16.69 -11.92 -17.53
CA VAL A 111 15.29 -12.34 -17.63
C VAL A 111 14.77 -11.82 -18.96
N GLN A 112 14.71 -12.70 -19.95
CA GLN A 112 14.04 -12.43 -21.22
C GLN A 112 12.58 -12.81 -21.08
N TRP A 113 11.68 -11.91 -21.44
CA TRP A 113 10.24 -12.15 -21.39
C TRP A 113 9.53 -11.56 -22.60
N GLU A 114 8.39 -12.14 -22.95
CA GLU A 114 7.62 -11.77 -24.12
C GLU A 114 6.12 -11.88 -23.82
N PHE A 115 5.35 -10.91 -24.33
CA PHE A 115 3.92 -10.78 -24.10
C PHE A 115 3.16 -10.81 -25.42
N PHE A 116 2.07 -11.59 -25.46
CA PHE A 116 1.33 -11.91 -26.67
C PHE A 116 -0.16 -11.65 -26.51
N ASP A 117 -0.77 -11.20 -27.60
CA ASP A 117 -2.22 -11.18 -27.78
C ASP A 117 -2.63 -12.41 -28.60
N ILE A 118 -3.37 -13.32 -27.97
CA ILE A 118 -3.74 -14.61 -28.55
C ILE A 118 -4.82 -14.48 -29.63
N ASN A 119 -5.69 -13.47 -29.50
CA ASN A 119 -6.76 -13.24 -30.46
C ASN A 119 -6.24 -12.57 -31.72
N ARG A 120 -5.29 -11.64 -31.57
CA ARG A 120 -4.62 -10.95 -32.70
C ARG A 120 -3.44 -11.73 -33.27
N GLU A 121 -3.09 -12.87 -32.67
CA GLU A 121 -1.97 -13.74 -33.08
C GLU A 121 -0.65 -12.95 -33.26
N ARG A 122 -0.33 -12.08 -32.31
CA ARG A 122 0.89 -11.26 -32.38
C ARG A 122 1.59 -11.15 -31.03
N LYS A 123 2.91 -11.02 -31.09
CA LYS A 123 3.70 -10.47 -29.99
C LYS A 123 3.36 -8.98 -29.84
N VAL A 124 3.00 -8.58 -28.62
CA VAL A 124 2.74 -7.20 -28.26
C VAL A 124 4.06 -6.51 -27.94
N LEU A 125 4.88 -7.13 -27.09
CA LEU A 125 6.22 -6.65 -26.73
C LEU A 125 7.11 -7.79 -26.19
N GLY A 126 8.38 -7.49 -25.96
CA GLY A 126 9.29 -8.35 -25.22
C GLY A 126 10.60 -7.64 -24.93
N GLU A 127 11.16 -7.91 -23.76
CA GLU A 127 12.34 -7.21 -23.24
C GLU A 127 13.29 -8.17 -22.53
N VAL A 128 14.49 -7.68 -22.23
CA VAL A 128 15.49 -8.38 -21.43
C VAL A 128 15.88 -7.50 -20.26
N LEU A 129 15.56 -7.94 -19.05
CA LEU A 129 15.94 -7.28 -17.81
C LEU A 129 17.16 -7.99 -17.23
N THR A 130 18.09 -7.24 -16.64
CA THR A 130 19.30 -7.79 -16.02
C THR A 130 19.34 -7.40 -14.56
N GLY A 131 19.54 -8.38 -13.67
CA GLY A 131 19.60 -8.18 -12.23
C GLY A 131 20.35 -9.31 -11.53
N THR A 132 20.44 -9.26 -10.21
CA THR A 132 20.91 -10.39 -9.40
C THR A 132 19.78 -11.40 -9.19
N VAL A 133 20.11 -12.60 -8.71
CA VAL A 133 19.10 -13.61 -8.31
C VAL A 133 18.16 -13.07 -7.22
N SER A 134 18.67 -12.24 -6.30
CA SER A 134 17.85 -11.61 -5.26
C SER A 134 16.86 -10.57 -5.77
N GLN A 135 17.03 -10.09 -7.01
CA GLN A 135 16.17 -9.11 -7.67
C GLN A 135 15.11 -9.76 -8.58
N LEU A 136 15.05 -11.09 -8.68
CA LEU A 136 14.06 -11.78 -9.53
C LEU A 136 12.62 -11.38 -9.18
N ARG A 137 12.36 -11.15 -7.89
CA ARG A 137 11.08 -10.66 -7.40
C ARG A 137 10.76 -9.25 -7.89
N ASP A 138 11.71 -8.33 -7.79
CA ASP A 138 11.57 -6.96 -8.28
C ASP A 138 11.32 -6.95 -9.80
N ILE A 139 12.07 -7.78 -10.54
CA ILE A 139 11.87 -7.99 -11.97
C ILE A 139 10.47 -8.52 -12.28
N ALA A 140 9.96 -9.47 -11.50
CA ALA A 140 8.61 -10.00 -11.70
C ALA A 140 7.53 -8.94 -11.48
N HIS A 141 7.69 -8.06 -10.48
CA HIS A 141 6.78 -6.93 -10.25
C HIS A 141 6.84 -5.93 -11.42
N GLU A 142 8.03 -5.58 -11.90
CA GLU A 142 8.21 -4.69 -13.07
C GLU A 142 7.53 -5.26 -14.33
N ILE A 143 7.76 -6.55 -14.63
CA ILE A 143 7.09 -7.23 -15.76
C ILE A 143 5.57 -7.17 -15.59
N SER A 144 5.07 -7.35 -14.36
CA SER A 144 3.64 -7.28 -14.07
C SER A 144 3.09 -5.89 -14.32
N ASP A 145 3.85 -4.83 -13.96
CA ASP A 145 3.45 -3.45 -14.16
C ASP A 145 3.31 -3.12 -15.65
N VAL A 146 4.27 -3.59 -16.46
CA VAL A 146 4.21 -3.43 -17.93
C VAL A 146 3.04 -4.21 -18.51
N VAL A 147 2.87 -5.49 -18.16
CA VAL A 147 1.75 -6.32 -18.68
C VAL A 147 0.40 -5.72 -18.30
N TYR A 148 0.23 -5.28 -17.06
CA TYR A 148 -1.00 -4.63 -16.60
C TYR A 148 -1.28 -3.33 -17.36
N GLN A 149 -0.25 -2.52 -17.60
CA GLN A 149 -0.39 -1.27 -18.35
C GLN A 149 -0.76 -1.49 -19.81
N GLU A 150 -0.17 -2.48 -20.48
CA GLU A 150 -0.50 -2.80 -21.86
C GLU A 150 -1.94 -3.28 -22.03
N ILE A 151 -2.47 -4.01 -21.04
CA ILE A 151 -3.83 -4.53 -21.10
C ILE A 151 -4.86 -3.47 -20.70
N THR A 152 -4.57 -2.69 -19.66
CA THR A 152 -5.56 -1.79 -19.03
C THR A 152 -5.40 -0.31 -19.40
N GLY A 153 -4.26 0.07 -19.96
CA GLY A 153 -3.88 1.47 -20.19
C GLY A 153 -3.49 2.24 -18.92
N ARG A 154 -3.47 1.59 -17.74
CA ARG A 154 -3.13 2.20 -16.46
C ARG A 154 -1.81 1.65 -15.95
N ARG A 155 -0.93 2.52 -15.43
CA ARG A 155 0.33 2.10 -14.83
C ARG A 155 0.07 1.11 -13.68
N GLY A 156 0.74 -0.05 -13.69
CA GLY A 156 0.67 -1.01 -12.58
C GLY A 156 1.31 -0.46 -11.31
N ALA A 157 1.00 -1.07 -10.16
CA ALA A 157 1.54 -0.68 -8.86
C ALA A 157 2.16 -1.87 -8.10
N PHE A 158 2.64 -2.89 -8.80
CA PHE A 158 3.16 -4.12 -8.20
C PHE A 158 4.57 -3.95 -7.63
N ALA A 159 5.36 -2.99 -8.11
CA ALA A 159 6.66 -2.65 -7.53
C ALA A 159 6.56 -1.75 -6.28
N THR A 160 5.34 -1.43 -5.82
CA THR A 160 5.11 -0.59 -4.64
C THR A 160 5.27 -1.37 -3.33
N LYS A 161 5.18 -0.65 -2.23
CA LYS A 161 5.41 -1.17 -0.88
C LYS A 161 4.33 -0.68 0.06
N ILE A 162 4.22 -1.34 1.21
CA ILE A 162 3.29 -0.98 2.27
C ILE A 162 4.03 -0.82 3.58
N MET A 163 3.51 0.06 4.43
CA MET A 163 3.78 0.08 5.86
C MET A 163 2.53 -0.27 6.64
N TYR A 164 2.74 -0.81 7.83
CA TYR A 164 1.68 -1.09 8.79
C TYR A 164 2.24 -1.19 10.20
N VAL A 165 1.39 -0.99 11.19
CA VAL A 165 1.76 -1.14 12.61
C VAL A 165 1.20 -2.45 13.13
N SER A 166 2.06 -3.28 13.75
CA SER A 166 1.61 -4.43 14.53
C SER A 166 1.69 -4.14 16.02
N ALA A 167 0.73 -4.63 16.80
CA ALA A 167 0.77 -4.66 18.25
C ALA A 167 0.65 -6.11 18.75
N GLU A 168 1.62 -6.55 19.55
CA GLU A 168 1.70 -7.92 20.06
C GLU A 168 2.10 -7.94 21.54
N GLY A 169 1.47 -8.81 22.33
CA GLY A 169 1.81 -9.01 23.74
C GLY A 169 0.59 -9.18 24.63
N ALA A 170 0.78 -9.02 25.94
CA ALA A 170 -0.32 -8.95 26.90
C ALA A 170 -0.64 -7.47 27.23
N ILE A 171 -1.86 -7.18 27.70
CA ILE A 171 -2.21 -5.83 28.15
C ILE A 171 -1.23 -5.42 29.26
N GLY A 172 -0.52 -4.30 29.06
CA GLY A 172 0.53 -3.81 29.96
C GLY A 172 1.96 -4.28 29.62
N ASP A 173 2.13 -5.16 28.64
CA ASP A 173 3.42 -5.59 28.07
C ASP A 173 3.30 -5.76 26.55
N MET A 174 2.83 -4.70 25.88
CA MET A 174 2.70 -4.66 24.43
C MET A 174 4.02 -4.26 23.77
N THR A 175 4.28 -4.84 22.61
CA THR A 175 5.33 -4.42 21.69
C THR A 175 4.68 -3.94 20.40
N TYR A 176 5.02 -2.71 20.00
CA TYR A 176 4.57 -2.09 18.77
C TYR A 176 5.70 -2.11 17.76
N ARG A 177 5.41 -2.47 16.52
CA ARG A 177 6.38 -2.50 15.42
C ARG A 177 5.82 -1.79 14.21
N LEU A 178 6.60 -0.88 13.65
CA LEU A 178 6.36 -0.33 12.32
C LEU A 178 7.04 -1.23 11.30
N HIS A 179 6.25 -1.85 10.44
CA HIS A 179 6.70 -2.74 9.38
C HIS A 179 6.77 -2.02 8.04
N TYR A 180 7.62 -2.56 7.17
CA TYR A 180 7.80 -2.20 5.78
C TYR A 180 7.90 -3.47 4.95
N ALA A 181 7.08 -3.62 3.93
CA ALA A 181 7.03 -4.81 3.09
C ALA A 181 6.74 -4.45 1.62
N ASP A 182 6.95 -5.38 0.70
CA ASP A 182 6.36 -5.29 -0.63
C ASP A 182 4.84 -5.21 -0.54
N TYR A 183 4.18 -4.68 -1.57
CA TYR A 183 2.72 -4.47 -1.53
C TYR A 183 1.93 -5.75 -1.22
N ASP A 184 2.48 -6.91 -1.57
CA ASP A 184 1.89 -8.22 -1.35
C ASP A 184 2.29 -8.88 -0.02
N GLY A 185 2.93 -8.12 0.88
CA GLY A 185 3.28 -8.54 2.24
C GLY A 185 4.61 -9.28 2.38
N ARG A 186 5.31 -9.55 1.27
CA ARG A 186 6.61 -10.23 1.24
C ARG A 186 7.76 -9.31 1.62
N ARG A 187 8.89 -9.92 1.98
CA ARG A 187 10.14 -9.21 2.36
C ARG A 187 9.91 -8.18 3.47
N ALA A 188 9.04 -8.52 4.43
CA ALA A 188 8.72 -7.66 5.56
C ALA A 188 9.95 -7.38 6.44
N GLN A 189 10.09 -6.12 6.85
CA GLN A 189 11.17 -5.61 7.70
C GLN A 189 10.57 -4.73 8.80
N VAL A 190 11.20 -4.72 9.98
CA VAL A 190 10.82 -3.83 11.08
C VAL A 190 11.68 -2.57 11.00
N LEU A 191 11.04 -1.42 10.78
CA LEU A 191 11.69 -0.10 10.74
C LEU A 191 11.89 0.49 12.14
N LEU A 192 10.96 0.20 13.05
CA LEU A 192 10.98 0.66 14.43
C LEU A 192 10.27 -0.36 15.32
N GLU A 193 10.86 -0.68 16.47
CA GLU A 193 10.24 -1.45 17.55
C GLU A 193 10.17 -0.57 18.81
N SER A 194 9.04 -0.58 19.51
CA SER A 194 8.79 0.23 20.68
C SER A 194 7.89 -0.49 21.69
N ARG A 195 8.07 -0.19 22.98
CA ARG A 195 7.14 -0.59 24.05
C ARG A 195 5.94 0.35 24.19
N GLU A 196 6.07 1.52 23.57
CA GLU A 196 5.02 2.53 23.48
C GLU A 196 4.42 2.58 22.06
N PRO A 197 3.17 3.05 21.89
CA PRO A 197 2.50 3.06 20.60
C PRO A 197 3.29 3.79 19.49
N ILE A 198 3.16 3.26 18.27
CA ILE A 198 3.57 3.91 17.02
C ILE A 198 2.28 4.11 16.23
N MET A 199 2.08 5.29 15.65
CA MET A 199 0.84 5.58 14.91
C MET A 199 1.04 6.37 13.63
N SER A 200 0.07 6.22 12.73
CA SER A 200 -0.15 7.03 11.53
C SER A 200 1.10 7.18 10.65
N PRO A 201 1.70 6.08 10.17
CA PRO A 201 2.83 6.16 9.25
C PRO A 201 2.41 6.77 7.90
N ALA A 202 3.22 7.68 7.37
CA ALA A 202 2.98 8.36 6.11
C ALA A 202 4.24 8.42 5.26
N TRP A 203 4.13 8.02 4.00
CA TRP A 203 5.19 8.10 3.01
C TRP A 203 5.43 9.54 2.55
N SER A 204 6.71 9.92 2.38
CA SER A 204 7.04 11.07 1.52
C SER A 204 6.70 10.75 0.07
N PRO A 205 6.37 11.75 -0.78
CA PRO A 205 5.93 11.50 -2.16
C PRO A 205 6.98 10.86 -3.06
N ASP A 206 8.26 11.03 -2.72
CA ASP A 206 9.40 10.42 -3.41
C ASP A 206 9.75 9.02 -2.88
N GLY A 207 9.07 8.55 -1.82
CA GLY A 207 9.30 7.24 -1.20
C GLY A 207 10.61 7.11 -0.41
N SER A 208 11.36 8.20 -0.19
CA SER A 208 12.67 8.15 0.49
C SER A 208 12.57 8.25 2.01
N GLN A 209 11.49 8.84 2.52
CA GLN A 209 11.29 9.13 3.93
C GLN A 209 9.90 8.70 4.39
N ILE A 210 9.78 8.52 5.70
CA ILE A 210 8.52 8.22 6.37
C ILE A 210 8.32 9.19 7.53
N ALA A 211 7.09 9.63 7.74
CA ALA A 211 6.68 10.34 8.94
C ALA A 211 5.79 9.43 9.80
N TYR A 212 5.91 9.49 11.12
CA TYR A 212 5.06 8.73 12.04
C TYR A 212 5.02 9.38 13.41
N VAL A 213 4.03 9.00 14.21
CA VAL A 213 3.92 9.35 15.63
C VAL A 213 4.58 8.26 16.45
N SER A 214 5.46 8.63 17.38
CA SER A 214 6.00 7.74 18.40
C SER A 214 5.76 8.29 19.79
N PHE A 215 5.46 7.39 20.73
CA PHE A 215 5.28 7.68 22.15
C PHE A 215 6.51 7.32 22.98
N GLU A 216 7.66 7.06 22.34
CA GLU A 216 8.92 6.66 23.01
C GLU A 216 9.48 7.67 24.03
N THR A 217 8.91 8.88 24.09
CA THR A 217 9.27 9.95 25.04
C THR A 217 8.16 10.28 26.03
N ASP A 218 7.28 9.32 26.34
CA ASP A 218 6.06 9.42 27.16
C ASP A 218 4.96 10.35 26.60
N LEU A 219 5.29 11.23 25.66
CA LEU A 219 4.37 12.10 24.93
C LEU A 219 4.41 11.78 23.43
N PRO A 220 3.30 11.95 22.70
CA PRO A 220 3.29 11.78 21.26
C PRO A 220 4.18 12.82 20.59
N ARG A 221 5.07 12.36 19.72
CA ARG A 221 5.96 13.19 18.91
C ARG A 221 5.96 12.70 17.48
N ILE A 222 6.03 13.63 16.54
CA ILE A 222 6.17 13.29 15.12
C ILE A 222 7.65 13.19 14.78
N TYR A 223 8.02 12.09 14.15
CA TYR A 223 9.36 11.85 13.62
C TYR A 223 9.30 11.73 12.10
N ILE A 224 10.37 12.16 11.44
CA ILE A 224 10.69 11.79 10.06
C ILE A 224 11.90 10.86 10.10
N GLN A 225 11.83 9.74 9.38
CA GLN A 225 12.91 8.77 9.25
C GLN A 225 13.28 8.59 7.78
N ASP A 226 14.58 8.64 7.49
CA ASP A 226 15.16 8.30 6.20
C ASP A 226 15.26 6.78 6.07
N LEU A 227 14.72 6.21 4.99
CA LEU A 227 14.65 4.76 4.83
C LEU A 227 15.98 4.12 4.45
N ALA A 228 16.84 4.85 3.74
CA ALA A 228 18.13 4.32 3.29
C ALA A 228 19.16 4.26 4.43
N THR A 229 19.15 5.26 5.32
CA THR A 229 20.14 5.42 6.39
C THR A 229 19.59 5.05 7.77
N GLY A 230 18.28 5.00 7.93
CA GLY A 230 17.61 4.84 9.22
C GLY A 230 17.71 6.07 10.13
N GLN A 231 18.26 7.20 9.65
CA GLN A 231 18.36 8.41 10.47
C GLN A 231 16.97 8.98 10.78
N ARG A 232 16.79 9.41 12.04
CA ARG A 232 15.53 9.94 12.56
C ARG A 232 15.69 11.39 12.98
N ARG A 233 14.72 12.23 12.58
CA ARG A 233 14.56 13.62 13.01
C ARG A 233 13.23 13.78 13.72
N GLN A 234 13.26 14.23 14.97
CA GLN A 234 12.04 14.66 15.66
C GLN A 234 11.58 16.00 15.06
N VAL A 235 10.35 16.05 14.58
CA VAL A 235 9.76 17.21 13.89
C VAL A 235 9.04 18.14 14.86
N THR A 236 8.37 17.57 15.85
CA THR A 236 7.54 18.35 16.79
C THR A 236 8.00 18.12 18.23
N ASN A 237 7.79 19.10 19.10
CA ASN A 237 7.98 18.96 20.54
C ASN A 237 6.98 19.81 21.34
N PHE A 238 5.75 19.88 20.88
CA PHE A 238 4.72 20.69 21.51
C PHE A 238 4.01 19.94 22.64
N PRO A 239 3.47 20.64 23.66
CA PRO A 239 2.61 20.00 24.65
C PRO A 239 1.34 19.43 24.00
N GLY A 240 0.75 18.42 24.64
CA GLY A 240 -0.49 17.80 24.17
C GLY A 240 -0.31 16.87 22.96
N ILE A 241 -1.35 16.80 22.12
CA ILE A 241 -1.42 15.93 20.95
C ILE A 241 -0.50 16.47 19.85
N ASN A 242 0.32 15.58 19.29
CA ASN A 242 1.11 15.80 18.08
C ASN A 242 0.88 14.56 17.21
N SER A 243 0.03 14.62 16.19
CA SER A 243 -0.42 13.41 15.50
C SER A 243 -0.70 13.60 14.01
N SER A 244 -1.02 12.48 13.35
CA SER A 244 -1.53 12.41 11.97
C SER A 244 -0.68 13.19 10.95
N PRO A 245 0.64 12.93 10.88
CA PRO A 245 1.48 13.58 9.89
C PRO A 245 1.10 13.11 8.47
N VAL A 246 1.05 14.03 7.51
CA VAL A 246 0.85 13.70 6.09
C VAL A 246 1.60 14.67 5.19
N TRP A 247 2.33 14.13 4.23
CA TRP A 247 3.14 14.92 3.30
C TRP A 247 2.29 15.58 2.22
N SER A 248 2.62 16.82 1.85
CA SER A 248 2.07 17.42 0.64
C SER A 248 2.55 16.62 -0.59
N PRO A 249 1.73 16.48 -1.65
CA PRO A 249 2.12 15.78 -2.87
C PRO A 249 3.40 16.31 -3.53
N ASP A 250 3.72 17.59 -3.35
CA ASP A 250 4.96 18.20 -3.84
C ASP A 250 6.19 17.94 -2.95
N GLY A 251 6.01 17.30 -1.78
CA GLY A 251 7.07 16.95 -0.83
C GLY A 251 7.63 18.11 -0.02
N THR A 252 7.09 19.33 -0.16
CA THR A 252 7.66 20.53 0.46
C THR A 252 7.11 20.81 1.86
N LYS A 253 5.98 20.19 2.23
CA LYS A 253 5.27 20.47 3.49
C LYS A 253 4.80 19.19 4.17
N LEU A 254 4.60 19.30 5.48
CA LEU A 254 4.00 18.26 6.31
C LEU A 254 2.80 18.84 7.06
N ALA A 255 1.59 18.38 6.76
CA ALA A 255 0.41 18.68 7.57
C ALA A 255 0.36 17.74 8.78
N MET A 256 -0.18 18.22 9.90
CA MET A 256 -0.26 17.48 11.16
C MET A 256 -1.36 18.05 12.06
N VAL A 257 -1.69 17.34 13.12
CA VAL A 257 -2.59 17.79 14.17
C VAL A 257 -1.80 18.15 15.41
N LEU A 258 -1.98 19.36 15.93
CA LEU A 258 -1.40 19.82 17.19
C LEU A 258 -2.50 20.33 18.12
N SER A 259 -2.45 19.97 19.41
CA SER A 259 -3.34 20.56 20.43
C SER A 259 -2.61 21.57 21.33
N LYS A 260 -1.54 22.19 20.81
CA LYS A 260 -0.65 23.07 21.57
C LYS A 260 -1.32 24.37 22.03
N ASP A 261 -2.37 24.80 21.31
CA ASP A 261 -3.10 26.06 21.53
C ASP A 261 -4.52 25.83 22.10
N GLY A 262 -4.87 24.60 22.49
CA GLY A 262 -6.18 24.27 23.06
C GLY A 262 -6.76 22.98 22.48
N SER A 263 -7.85 23.11 21.71
CA SER A 263 -8.39 22.00 20.91
C SER A 263 -7.38 21.52 19.88
N PRO A 264 -7.46 20.26 19.42
CA PRO A 264 -6.68 19.79 18.29
C PRO A 264 -7.03 20.61 17.04
N ASP A 265 -6.00 21.17 16.41
CA ASP A 265 -6.10 21.93 15.17
C ASP A 265 -5.11 21.39 14.13
N VAL A 266 -5.39 21.66 12.86
CA VAL A 266 -4.53 21.30 11.73
C VAL A 266 -3.46 22.39 11.54
N TYR A 267 -2.22 21.95 11.45
CA TYR A 267 -1.06 22.78 11.15
C TYR A 267 -0.30 22.24 9.96
N VAL A 268 0.43 23.11 9.28
CA VAL A 268 1.32 22.78 8.16
C VAL A 268 2.70 23.30 8.47
N LEU A 269 3.68 22.40 8.44
CA LEU A 269 5.10 22.73 8.53
C LEU A 269 5.71 22.80 7.13
N ASP A 270 6.34 23.93 6.82
CA ASP A 270 7.22 24.04 5.67
C ASP A 270 8.58 23.41 6.01
N LEU A 271 8.98 22.39 5.24
CA LEU A 271 10.16 21.56 5.57
C LEU A 271 11.48 22.24 5.24
N ALA A 272 11.48 23.27 4.40
CA ALA A 272 12.70 23.99 4.02
C ALA A 272 13.00 25.13 5.01
N THR A 273 11.96 25.75 5.56
CA THR A 273 12.08 26.94 6.43
C THR A 273 11.80 26.67 7.90
N ASP A 274 11.29 25.49 8.23
CA ASP A 274 10.72 25.11 9.54
C ASP A 274 9.58 26.05 9.99
N GLN A 275 8.95 26.77 9.05
CA GLN A 275 7.82 27.64 9.34
C GLN A 275 6.56 26.81 9.60
N LEU A 276 5.96 27.00 10.79
CA LEU A 276 4.69 26.38 11.16
C LEU A 276 3.52 27.34 10.91
N ILE A 277 2.53 26.88 10.14
CA ILE A 277 1.31 27.63 9.76
C ILE A 277 0.11 26.93 10.40
N GLN A 278 -0.73 27.68 11.09
CA GLN A 278 -2.01 27.18 11.61
C GLN A 278 -3.07 27.28 10.51
N ILE A 279 -3.73 26.16 10.20
CA ILE A 279 -4.75 26.07 9.15
C ILE A 279 -6.17 26.18 9.73
N THR A 280 -6.38 25.60 10.91
CA THR A 280 -7.65 25.69 11.63
C THR A 280 -7.46 26.33 13.00
N ASP A 281 -8.48 27.09 13.41
CA ASP A 281 -8.62 27.63 14.75
C ASP A 281 -10.09 27.51 15.12
N HIS A 282 -10.46 26.36 15.69
CA HIS A 282 -11.84 26.07 16.04
C HIS A 282 -11.91 25.41 17.43
N PRO A 283 -12.89 25.74 18.29
CA PRO A 283 -12.97 25.22 19.66
C PRO A 283 -13.30 23.72 19.75
N ARG A 284 -13.53 23.05 18.62
CA ARG A 284 -13.72 21.60 18.55
C ARG A 284 -12.56 20.95 17.80
N ALA A 285 -12.50 19.63 17.83
CA ALA A 285 -11.36 18.92 17.27
C ALA A 285 -11.38 18.94 15.74
N GLU A 286 -10.26 19.36 15.16
CA GLU A 286 -9.96 19.36 13.73
C GLU A 286 -8.77 18.42 13.53
N THR A 287 -8.97 17.33 12.79
CA THR A 287 -8.09 16.15 12.85
C THR A 287 -7.96 15.45 11.49
N GLU A 288 -7.03 14.47 11.39
CA GLU A 288 -6.87 13.60 10.21
C GLU A 288 -6.70 14.39 8.90
N PRO A 289 -5.66 15.24 8.81
CA PRO A 289 -5.43 15.99 7.59
C PRO A 289 -5.12 15.06 6.41
N ALA A 290 -5.46 15.52 5.22
CA ALA A 290 -5.00 14.99 3.95
C ALA A 290 -4.85 16.14 2.93
N TRP A 291 -4.17 15.91 1.81
CA TRP A 291 -3.90 16.97 0.84
C TRP A 291 -4.77 16.83 -0.41
N THR A 292 -5.11 17.97 -1.01
CA THR A 292 -5.46 18.01 -2.44
C THR A 292 -4.22 17.74 -3.30
N LEU A 293 -4.44 17.21 -4.50
CA LEU A 293 -3.34 16.79 -5.40
C LEU A 293 -2.43 17.96 -5.86
N ASP A 294 -2.92 19.20 -5.77
CA ASP A 294 -2.20 20.42 -6.11
C ASP A 294 -1.38 21.01 -4.95
N SER A 295 -1.39 20.36 -3.78
CA SER A 295 -0.73 20.82 -2.55
C SER A 295 -1.20 22.20 -2.04
N GLN A 296 -2.35 22.72 -2.50
CA GLN A 296 -2.85 24.05 -2.11
C GLN A 296 -3.87 24.01 -0.98
N ASN A 297 -4.53 22.87 -0.75
CA ASN A 297 -5.55 22.73 0.25
C ASN A 297 -5.33 21.50 1.12
N VAL A 298 -5.81 21.60 2.36
CA VAL A 298 -5.82 20.51 3.32
C VAL A 298 -7.27 20.11 3.60
N LEU A 299 -7.58 18.84 3.37
CA LEU A 299 -8.76 18.17 3.87
C LEU A 299 -8.57 17.84 5.34
N PHE A 300 -9.65 17.83 6.12
CA PHE A 300 -9.61 17.38 7.51
C PHE A 300 -10.99 16.95 8.01
N THR A 301 -10.99 16.13 9.06
CA THR A 301 -12.18 15.73 9.80
C THR A 301 -12.51 16.77 10.87
N SER A 302 -13.76 17.22 10.93
CA SER A 302 -14.25 18.14 11.96
C SER A 302 -15.63 17.77 12.47
N ASP A 303 -15.84 17.87 13.78
CA ASP A 303 -17.14 17.73 14.42
C ASP A 303 -17.82 19.10 14.68
N ARG A 304 -17.39 20.18 14.01
CA ARG A 304 -17.97 21.54 14.12
C ARG A 304 -19.48 21.61 13.96
N THR A 305 -20.06 20.69 13.17
CA THR A 305 -21.51 20.56 12.94
C THR A 305 -22.17 19.47 13.79
N GLY A 306 -21.50 19.00 14.85
CA GLY A 306 -22.02 18.05 15.83
C GLY A 306 -21.68 16.57 15.59
N GLN A 307 -21.47 16.15 14.35
CA GLN A 307 -20.85 14.86 14.01
C GLN A 307 -19.65 15.08 13.09
N PRO A 308 -18.64 14.20 13.12
CA PRO A 308 -17.50 14.25 12.21
C PRO A 308 -17.92 14.25 10.75
N GLN A 309 -17.40 15.22 10.02
CA GLN A 309 -17.58 15.45 8.60
C GLN A 309 -16.26 15.90 7.99
N ILE A 310 -16.14 15.79 6.67
CA ILE A 310 -14.94 16.18 5.95
C ILE A 310 -15.09 17.63 5.50
N TYR A 311 -14.04 18.41 5.74
CA TYR A 311 -13.91 19.80 5.35
C TYR A 311 -12.61 20.00 4.58
N GLN A 312 -12.50 21.15 3.91
CA GLN A 312 -11.32 21.60 3.21
C GLN A 312 -10.98 23.04 3.62
N ALA A 313 -9.70 23.35 3.76
CA ALA A 313 -9.19 24.71 3.93
C ALA A 313 -8.01 24.99 3.00
N ASP A 314 -7.93 26.22 2.52
CA ASP A 314 -6.84 26.74 1.68
C ASP A 314 -5.65 27.17 2.56
N LEU A 315 -4.42 26.91 2.12
CA LEU A 315 -3.21 27.34 2.83
C LEU A 315 -3.08 28.88 2.96
N GLY A 316 -3.63 29.63 2.01
CA GLY A 316 -3.73 31.09 2.03
C GLY A 316 -4.75 31.62 3.03
N GLY A 317 -5.48 30.73 3.71
CA GLY A 317 -6.50 31.05 4.69
C GLY A 317 -7.90 31.15 4.09
N GLY A 318 -8.86 31.52 4.92
CA GLY A 318 -10.28 31.56 4.56
C GLY A 318 -11.13 30.69 5.48
N PHE A 319 -12.43 30.66 5.22
CA PHE A 319 -13.35 29.82 5.97
C PHE A 319 -13.34 28.40 5.39
N PRO A 320 -13.20 27.35 6.22
CA PRO A 320 -13.21 26.01 5.69
C PRO A 320 -14.58 25.61 5.12
N GLU A 321 -14.55 24.91 4.00
CA GLU A 321 -15.72 24.43 3.27
C GLU A 321 -16.05 22.99 3.67
N ARG A 322 -17.34 22.67 3.84
CA ARG A 322 -17.79 21.30 4.12
C ARG A 322 -17.95 20.52 2.81
N LEU A 323 -17.34 19.33 2.74
CA LEU A 323 -17.38 18.47 1.54
C LEU A 323 -18.42 17.35 1.63
N THR A 324 -18.73 16.83 2.81
CA THR A 324 -19.65 15.69 2.97
C THR A 324 -21.00 16.06 3.54
N PHE A 325 -22.07 15.54 2.93
CA PHE A 325 -23.45 15.76 3.38
C PHE A 325 -24.30 14.48 3.43
N ASP A 326 -23.81 13.36 2.87
CA ASP A 326 -24.55 12.09 2.72
C ASP A 326 -24.15 11.03 3.78
N CYS A 327 -23.77 11.46 4.98
CA CYS A 327 -23.35 10.54 6.04
C CYS A 327 -23.64 11.11 7.43
N PHE A 328 -23.91 10.22 8.37
CA PHE A 328 -23.96 10.57 9.79
C PHE A 328 -22.56 10.84 10.35
N TYR A 329 -21.57 10.08 9.90
CA TYR A 329 -20.15 10.26 10.23
C TYR A 329 -19.30 10.07 8.97
N CYS A 330 -18.43 11.03 8.69
CA CYS A 330 -17.40 10.93 7.64
C CYS A 330 -16.06 11.41 8.19
N ALA A 331 -15.00 10.65 7.96
CA ALA A 331 -13.66 10.94 8.49
C ALA A 331 -12.55 10.33 7.60
N LYS A 332 -11.28 10.66 7.90
CA LYS A 332 -10.08 10.11 7.23
C LYS A 332 -10.17 10.13 5.70
N ALA A 333 -10.33 11.32 5.15
CA ALA A 333 -10.49 11.52 3.72
C ALA A 333 -9.14 11.41 2.98
N GLN A 334 -9.14 10.88 1.75
CA GLN A 334 -8.01 11.01 0.82
C GLN A 334 -8.55 11.10 -0.61
N PHE A 335 -7.96 11.96 -1.46
CA PHE A 335 -8.25 11.94 -2.89
C PHE A 335 -7.61 10.73 -3.56
N LEU A 336 -8.34 10.11 -4.48
CA LEU A 336 -7.76 9.19 -5.45
C LEU A 336 -6.89 9.98 -6.45
N PRO A 337 -5.92 9.31 -7.11
CA PRO A 337 -5.06 9.94 -8.13
C PRO A 337 -5.82 10.58 -9.31
N ASP A 338 -7.10 10.26 -9.51
CA ASP A 338 -7.94 10.88 -10.54
C ASP A 338 -8.38 12.33 -10.21
N GLY A 339 -8.19 12.78 -8.97
CA GLY A 339 -8.51 14.12 -8.50
C GLY A 339 -10.01 14.43 -8.39
N VAL A 340 -10.89 13.47 -8.62
CA VAL A 340 -12.35 13.67 -8.62
C VAL A 340 -13.02 12.77 -7.58
N ASN A 341 -12.45 11.62 -7.28
CA ASN A 341 -12.98 10.68 -6.31
C ASN A 341 -12.22 10.81 -4.99
N MET A 342 -12.96 10.81 -3.88
CA MET A 342 -12.42 10.91 -2.53
C MET A 342 -12.83 9.68 -1.72
N VAL A 343 -11.85 8.90 -1.26
CA VAL A 343 -12.07 7.81 -0.31
C VAL A 343 -12.23 8.37 1.10
N HIS A 344 -13.09 7.78 1.90
CA HIS A 344 -13.27 8.14 3.30
C HIS A 344 -13.88 7.00 4.12
N VAL A 345 -13.73 7.09 5.44
CA VAL A 345 -14.48 6.26 6.39
C VAL A 345 -15.88 6.86 6.55
N ARG A 346 -16.91 6.03 6.43
CA ARG A 346 -18.31 6.44 6.45
C ARG A 346 -19.13 5.58 7.40
N ARG A 347 -20.01 6.23 8.17
CA ARG A 347 -21.19 5.63 8.79
C ARG A 347 -22.43 6.30 8.22
N ALA A 348 -23.27 5.54 7.53
CA ALA A 348 -24.31 6.11 6.70
C ALA A 348 -25.40 6.80 7.54
N THR A 349 -25.88 6.13 8.59
CA THR A 349 -26.96 6.63 9.45
C THR A 349 -26.57 6.58 10.93
N ARG A 350 -27.40 7.15 11.79
CA ARG A 350 -27.20 7.10 13.26
C ARG A 350 -27.40 5.68 13.82
N GLN A 351 -28.29 4.91 13.22
CA GLN A 351 -28.63 3.54 13.61
C GLN A 351 -27.67 2.51 13.04
N ASP A 352 -26.91 2.90 12.01
CA ASP A 352 -25.82 2.11 11.48
C ASP A 352 -24.68 2.07 12.51
N ASN A 353 -24.18 0.87 12.79
CA ASN A 353 -23.05 0.67 13.70
C ASN A 353 -21.77 0.30 12.94
N THR A 354 -21.84 0.24 11.62
CA THR A 354 -20.73 -0.15 10.76
C THR A 354 -20.00 1.10 10.27
N TYR A 355 -18.67 1.08 10.41
CA TYR A 355 -17.79 2.01 9.71
C TYR A 355 -17.27 1.28 8.48
N SER A 356 -17.49 1.87 7.31
CA SER A 356 -17.13 1.30 6.02
C SER A 356 -16.27 2.27 5.23
N ILE A 357 -15.47 1.75 4.31
CA ILE A 357 -14.76 2.54 3.32
C ILE A 357 -15.71 2.87 2.16
N ALA A 358 -15.80 4.15 1.81
CA ALA A 358 -16.64 4.64 0.72
C ALA A 358 -15.88 5.62 -0.18
N ILE A 359 -16.29 5.71 -1.44
CA ILE A 359 -15.86 6.75 -2.37
C ILE A 359 -16.98 7.76 -2.55
N LEU A 360 -16.66 9.05 -2.43
CA LEU A 360 -17.48 10.17 -2.85
C LEU A 360 -16.89 10.76 -4.14
N ASN A 361 -17.70 10.85 -5.19
CA ASN A 361 -17.34 11.58 -6.39
C ASN A 361 -17.65 13.08 -6.21
N MET A 362 -16.63 13.93 -6.21
CA MET A 362 -16.75 15.36 -5.88
C MET A 362 -17.52 16.18 -6.92
N GLN A 363 -17.62 15.70 -8.18
CA GLN A 363 -18.36 16.38 -9.23
C GLN A 363 -19.85 16.05 -9.22
N THR A 364 -20.20 14.78 -8.96
CA THR A 364 -21.58 14.30 -9.05
C THR A 364 -22.27 14.18 -7.70
N GLY A 365 -21.52 14.21 -6.61
CA GLY A 365 -22.03 13.92 -5.26
C GLY A 365 -22.36 12.45 -5.02
N ARG A 366 -22.07 11.56 -5.97
CA ARG A 366 -22.38 10.13 -5.86
C ARG A 366 -21.48 9.46 -4.84
N VAL A 367 -22.09 8.73 -3.90
CA VAL A 367 -21.39 7.90 -2.92
C VAL A 367 -21.51 6.42 -3.28
N ILE A 368 -20.40 5.68 -3.18
CA ILE A 368 -20.34 4.23 -3.34
C ILE A 368 -19.65 3.65 -2.12
N THR A 369 -20.35 2.84 -1.33
CA THR A 369 -19.74 2.06 -0.25
C THR A 369 -19.04 0.83 -0.84
N LEU A 370 -17.77 0.63 -0.49
CA LEU A 370 -16.93 -0.44 -1.05
C LEU A 370 -16.88 -1.68 -0.14
N THR A 371 -16.97 -1.48 1.17
CA THR A 371 -16.75 -2.53 2.17
C THR A 371 -18.02 -2.89 2.92
N ASP A 372 -18.04 -4.12 3.42
CA ASP A 372 -19.10 -4.74 4.21
C ASP A 372 -18.54 -5.38 5.50
N THR A 373 -17.29 -5.04 5.83
CA THR A 373 -16.58 -5.43 7.05
C THR A 373 -16.93 -4.51 8.23
N ALA A 374 -16.40 -4.81 9.40
CA ALA A 374 -16.74 -4.11 10.64
C ALA A 374 -15.55 -3.28 11.15
N LEU A 375 -15.84 -2.05 11.56
CA LEU A 375 -14.86 -1.10 12.10
C LEU A 375 -13.74 -0.79 11.11
N ASP A 376 -14.10 -0.52 9.85
CA ASP A 376 -13.11 -0.17 8.83
C ASP A 376 -12.52 1.21 9.09
N GLU A 377 -11.20 1.30 9.02
CA GLU A 377 -10.46 2.51 9.34
C GLU A 377 -9.21 2.70 8.47
N SER A 378 -8.67 3.93 8.51
CA SER A 378 -7.37 4.29 7.93
C SER A 378 -7.18 3.80 6.49
N PRO A 379 -8.06 4.22 5.54
CA PRO A 379 -7.88 3.87 4.14
C PRO A 379 -6.59 4.49 3.59
N SER A 380 -5.87 3.72 2.79
CA SER A 380 -4.67 4.13 2.06
C SER A 380 -4.77 3.69 0.61
N VAL A 381 -4.61 4.63 -0.30
CA VAL A 381 -4.82 4.42 -1.75
C VAL A 381 -3.52 4.02 -2.44
N ALA A 382 -3.56 2.98 -3.29
CA ALA A 382 -2.46 2.63 -4.18
C ALA A 382 -2.19 3.77 -5.18
N PRO A 383 -0.94 4.00 -5.63
CA PRO A 383 -0.60 5.19 -6.43
C PRO A 383 -1.23 5.23 -7.83
N ASN A 384 -1.71 4.09 -8.35
CA ASN A 384 -2.48 4.02 -9.59
C ASN A 384 -4.00 4.16 -9.38
N GLY A 385 -4.46 4.26 -8.12
CA GLY A 385 -5.86 4.33 -7.76
C GLY A 385 -6.65 3.05 -8.02
N SER A 386 -6.02 1.89 -8.20
CA SER A 386 -6.77 0.64 -8.44
C SER A 386 -7.30 -0.01 -7.15
N MET A 387 -6.54 0.15 -6.06
CA MET A 387 -6.78 -0.52 -4.78
C MET A 387 -6.75 0.46 -3.61
N ILE A 388 -7.53 0.14 -2.57
CA ILE A 388 -7.55 0.83 -1.29
C ILE A 388 -7.30 -0.21 -0.20
N MET A 389 -6.20 -0.07 0.54
CA MET A 389 -5.92 -0.87 1.74
C MET A 389 -6.50 -0.18 2.97
N TYR A 390 -7.00 -0.93 3.95
CA TYR A 390 -7.61 -0.39 5.16
C TYR A 390 -7.46 -1.36 6.34
N GLY A 391 -7.52 -0.83 7.56
CA GLY A 391 -7.57 -1.64 8.78
C GLY A 391 -9.00 -2.09 9.06
N THR A 392 -9.20 -3.32 9.51
CA THR A 392 -10.51 -3.84 9.92
C THR A 392 -10.36 -4.89 11.02
N THR A 393 -11.48 -5.32 11.59
CA THR A 393 -11.50 -6.41 12.58
C THR A 393 -12.00 -7.72 11.97
N TYR A 394 -11.20 -8.78 12.10
CA TYR A 394 -11.56 -10.13 11.70
C TYR A 394 -11.29 -11.13 12.82
N ASN A 395 -12.31 -11.94 13.18
CA ASN A 395 -12.24 -12.91 14.28
C ASN A 395 -11.73 -12.30 15.62
N GLY A 396 -12.08 -11.04 15.88
CA GLY A 396 -11.68 -10.31 17.08
C GLY A 396 -10.24 -9.80 17.10
N ARG A 397 -9.54 -9.84 15.95
CA ARG A 397 -8.18 -9.29 15.77
C ARG A 397 -8.14 -8.21 14.70
N GLY A 398 -7.22 -7.27 14.84
CA GLY A 398 -6.92 -6.28 13.81
C GLY A 398 -6.21 -6.91 12.62
N VAL A 399 -6.72 -6.71 11.42
CA VAL A 399 -6.12 -7.17 10.15
C VAL A 399 -6.14 -6.05 9.12
N LEU A 400 -5.36 -6.22 8.06
CA LEU A 400 -5.47 -5.37 6.87
C LEU A 400 -6.32 -6.08 5.82
N ASP A 401 -7.27 -5.36 5.26
CA ASP A 401 -7.99 -5.77 4.07
C ASP A 401 -7.72 -4.76 2.95
N ALA A 402 -7.93 -5.16 1.70
CA ALA A 402 -7.85 -4.28 0.55
C ALA A 402 -9.05 -4.49 -0.37
N VAL A 403 -9.53 -3.41 -0.98
CA VAL A 403 -10.69 -3.40 -1.87
C VAL A 403 -10.40 -2.62 -3.14
N SER A 404 -10.88 -3.09 -4.29
CA SER A 404 -10.80 -2.33 -5.54
C SER A 404 -11.72 -1.11 -5.48
N ILE A 405 -11.40 -0.07 -6.25
CA ILE A 405 -12.22 1.17 -6.27
C ILE A 405 -13.66 0.98 -6.78
N ASP A 406 -13.96 -0.13 -7.46
CA ASP A 406 -15.31 -0.51 -7.87
C ASP A 406 -16.02 -1.44 -6.86
N GLY A 407 -15.35 -1.82 -5.77
CA GLY A 407 -15.87 -2.65 -4.68
C GLY A 407 -16.01 -4.14 -5.02
N ARG A 408 -15.59 -4.56 -6.21
CA ARG A 408 -15.81 -5.94 -6.70
C ARG A 408 -14.77 -6.91 -6.18
N VAL A 409 -13.56 -6.43 -5.94
CA VAL A 409 -12.42 -7.26 -5.56
C VAL A 409 -12.06 -6.97 -4.12
N LYS A 410 -11.88 -8.02 -3.33
CA LYS A 410 -11.50 -7.92 -1.92
C LYS A 410 -10.42 -8.94 -1.58
N PHE A 411 -9.44 -8.48 -0.83
CA PHE A 411 -8.35 -9.30 -0.31
C PHE A 411 -8.13 -9.03 1.15
N ARG A 412 -7.59 -10.02 1.85
CA ARG A 412 -7.18 -9.93 3.25
C ARG A 412 -5.70 -10.22 3.36
N LEU A 413 -5.03 -9.46 4.21
CA LEU A 413 -3.66 -9.67 4.65
C LEU A 413 -3.72 -9.96 6.16
N PRO A 414 -4.01 -11.21 6.56
CA PRO A 414 -4.10 -11.57 7.95
C PRO A 414 -2.71 -11.50 8.59
N SER A 415 -2.66 -10.98 9.82
CA SER A 415 -1.41 -11.01 10.58
C SER A 415 -1.15 -12.42 11.12
N PRO A 416 0.02 -13.02 10.85
CA PRO A 416 0.40 -14.26 11.50
C PRO A 416 0.56 -14.11 13.03
N GLN A 417 0.88 -12.90 13.52
CA GLN A 417 1.04 -12.60 14.96
C GLN A 417 0.56 -11.19 15.31
N GLY A 418 -0.13 -11.05 16.45
CA GLY A 418 -0.64 -9.75 16.92
C GLY A 418 -1.74 -9.14 16.05
N ASP A 419 -2.18 -7.94 16.45
CA ASP A 419 -3.11 -7.11 15.69
C ASP A 419 -2.32 -6.21 14.73
N VAL A 420 -2.80 -6.06 13.50
CA VAL A 420 -2.24 -5.12 12.52
C VAL A 420 -3.23 -4.01 12.18
N ARG A 421 -2.74 -2.79 12.02
CA ARG A 421 -3.53 -1.59 11.76
C ARG A 421 -2.75 -0.53 10.99
N GLU A 422 -3.45 0.54 10.62
CA GLU A 422 -2.90 1.77 10.01
C GLU A 422 -2.00 1.51 8.80
N PRO A 423 -2.55 0.93 7.72
CA PRO A 423 -1.80 0.72 6.51
C PRO A 423 -1.41 2.05 5.86
N SER A 424 -0.26 2.07 5.20
CA SER A 424 0.21 3.19 4.39
C SER A 424 0.89 2.66 3.12
N TRP A 425 0.23 2.86 1.99
CA TRP A 425 0.67 2.42 0.67
C TRP A 425 1.68 3.44 0.12
N SER A 426 2.81 2.96 -0.37
CA SER A 426 3.85 3.82 -0.92
C SER A 426 3.39 4.54 -2.20
N PRO A 427 4.01 5.68 -2.54
CA PRO A 427 3.98 6.17 -3.91
C PRO A 427 4.64 5.15 -4.86
N TYR A 428 4.67 5.49 -6.15
CA TYR A 428 5.58 4.81 -7.06
C TYR A 428 7.02 4.95 -6.56
N LEU A 429 7.74 3.84 -6.53
CA LEU A 429 9.15 3.79 -6.19
C LEU A 429 9.94 3.69 -7.50
N ASN A 430 11.04 4.44 -7.61
CA ASN A 430 11.90 4.47 -8.78
C ASN A 430 13.13 3.58 -8.61
#